data_AF-A0A939D6B1-F1
#
_entry.id   AF-A0A939D6B1-F1
#
_cell.length_a   1.000
_cell.length_b   1.000
_cell.length_c   1.000
_cell.angle_alpha   90.00
_cell.angle_beta   90.00
_cell.angle_gamma   90.00
#
_symmetry.space_group_name_H-M   'P 1'
#
loop_
_entity.id
_entity.type
_entity.pdbx_description
1 polymer ?
#
loop_
_entity_poly.entity_id
_entity_poly.type
_entity_poly.pdbx_seq_one_letter_code
_entity_poly.pdbx_strand_id
1 'polypeptide(L)' 'MYDNMDLGNMKSRDIGNLTSKTLIDLGKQVVTDGNPNQEVDYGDLPSRRLADLGKQVVINQLNQ' A
#
# COMPACT_ATOMS: atom_id res chain seq x y z
N MET A 1 -5.64 -19.82 -4.28
CA MET A 1 -5.31 -19.57 -5.70
C MET A 1 -4.23 -18.51 -5.71
N TYR A 2 -2.99 -18.87 -6.04
CA TYR A 2 -1.96 -17.88 -6.32
C TYR A 2 -2.14 -17.48 -7.78
N ASP A 3 -2.69 -16.30 -8.03
CA ASP A 3 -2.67 -15.72 -9.37
C ASP A 3 -1.20 -15.49 -9.72
N ASN A 4 -0.67 -16.32 -10.62
CA ASN A 4 0.60 -16.07 -11.30
C ASN A 4 0.36 -14.88 -12.24
N MET A 5 0.34 -13.67 -11.67
CA MET A 5 0.24 -12.43 -12.42
C MET A 5 1.50 -12.32 -13.29
N ASP A 6 1.35 -12.50 -14.59
CA ASP A 6 2.45 -12.32 -15.54
C ASP A 6 2.72 -10.81 -15.70
N LEU A 7 3.68 -10.33 -14.93
CA LEU A 7 4.13 -8.94 -14.94
C LEU A 7 4.83 -8.56 -16.25
N GLY A 8 5.31 -9.54 -17.03
CA GLY A 8 6.04 -9.32 -18.28
C GLY A 8 5.19 -8.74 -19.41
N ASN A 9 3.89 -9.00 -19.40
CA ASN A 9 2.93 -8.52 -20.40
C ASN A 9 2.08 -7.33 -19.93
N MET A 10 2.31 -6.86 -18.70
CA MET A 10 1.50 -5.82 -18.08
C MET A 10 1.89 -4.43 -18.58
N LYS A 11 0.91 -3.57 -18.86
CA LYS A 11 1.22 -2.17 -19.22
C LYS A 11 1.76 -1.44 -18.00
N SER A 12 2.67 -0.50 -18.21
CA SER A 12 3.25 0.31 -17.12
C SER A 12 2.21 1.02 -16.25
N ARG A 13 1.05 1.39 -16.83
CA ARG A 13 -0.09 1.95 -16.08
C ARG A 13 -0.67 0.95 -15.08
N ASP A 14 -0.83 -0.30 -15.49
CA ASP A 14 -1.43 -1.34 -14.66
C ASP A 14 -0.47 -1.74 -13.54
N ILE A 15 0.83 -1.80 -13.84
CA ILE A 15 1.89 -1.95 -12.83
C ILE A 15 1.83 -0.79 -11.83
N GLY A 16 1.80 0.46 -12.30
CA GLY A 16 1.71 1.63 -11.43
C GLY A 16 0.47 1.63 -10.55
N ASN A 17 -0.68 1.19 -11.07
CA ASN A 17 -1.91 1.05 -10.31
C ASN A 17 -1.80 -0.04 -9.23
N LEU A 18 -1.19 -1.18 -9.55
CA LEU A 18 -0.94 -2.24 -8.57
C LEU A 18 -0.01 -1.75 -7.47
N THR A 19 1.13 -1.15 -7.83
CA THR A 19 2.07 -0.58 -6.86
C THR A 19 1.39 0.46 -5.96
N SER A 20 0.58 1.35 -6.55
CA SER A 20 -0.16 2.35 -5.78
C SER A 20 -1.14 1.72 -4.79
N LYS A 21 -1.84 0.65 -5.18
CA LYS A 21 -2.75 -0.08 -4.28
C LYS A 21 -1.98 -0.74 -3.14
N THR A 22 -0.90 -1.45 -3.46
CA THR A 22 -0.03 -2.08 -2.45
C THR A 22 0.49 -1.08 -1.43
N LEU A 23 0.95 0.09 -1.87
CA LEU A 23 1.41 1.14 -0.97
C LEU A 23 0.30 1.69 -0.07
N ILE A 24 -0.92 1.84 -0.60
CA ILE A 24 -2.07 2.27 0.21
C ILE A 24 -2.41 1.21 1.25
N ASP A 25 -2.42 -0.06 0.88
CA ASP A 25 -2.76 -1.16 1.79
C ASP A 25 -1.73 -1.30 2.93
N LEU A 26 -0.44 -1.17 2.60
CA LEU A 26 0.63 -1.09 3.60
C LEU A 26 0.44 0.11 4.54
N GLY A 27 0.09 1.27 3.99
CA GLY A 27 -0.21 2.46 4.80
C GLY A 27 -1.41 2.27 5.73
N LYS A 28 -2.47 1.62 5.26
CA LYS A 28 -3.64 1.29 6.09
C LYS A 28 -3.25 0.38 7.25
N GLN A 29 -2.45 -0.65 6.96
CA GLN A 29 -1.98 -1.58 7.98
C GLN A 29 -1.21 -0.86 9.09
N VAL A 30 -0.31 0.07 8.75
CA VAL A 30 0.41 0.88 9.76
C VAL A 30 -0.55 1.66 10.66
N VAL A 31 -1.59 2.26 10.08
CA VAL A 31 -2.56 3.05 10.86
C VAL A 31 -3.42 2.15 11.74
N THR A 32 -3.82 0.96 11.25
CA THR A 32 -4.55 -0.04 12.05
C THR A 32 -3.71 -0.57 13.19
N ASP A 33 -2.45 -0.93 12.93
CA ASP A 33 -1.53 -1.46 13.93
C ASP A 33 -1.23 -0.42 15.03
N GLY A 34 -1.20 0.87 14.66
CA GLY A 34 -1.08 1.98 15.60
C GLY A 34 -2.36 2.28 16.39
N ASN A 35 -3.53 1.85 15.91
CA ASN A 35 -4.84 2.12 16.52
C ASN A 35 -5.70 0.83 16.62
N PRO A 36 -5.23 -0.22 17.32
CA PRO A 36 -5.80 -1.57 17.24
C PRO A 36 -7.24 -1.70 17.78
N ASN A 37 -7.74 -0.69 18.49
CA ASN A 37 -9.09 -0.68 19.09
C ASN A 37 -9.99 0.43 18.51
N GLN A 38 -9.61 1.03 17.39
CA GLN A 38 -10.39 2.07 16.74
C GLN A 38 -10.70 1.67 15.30
N GLU A 39 -11.96 1.84 14.90
CA GLU A 39 -12.32 1.79 13.50
C GLU A 39 -11.73 3.05 12.82
N VAL A 40 -10.73 2.83 11.97
CA VAL A 40 -10.06 3.91 11.27
C VAL A 40 -10.84 4.20 9.99
N ASP A 41 -11.47 5.36 9.92
CA ASP A 41 -12.09 5.83 8.68
C ASP A 41 -11.01 6.33 7.70
N TYR A 42 -10.83 5.61 6.60
CA TYR A 42 -9.89 5.96 5.53
C TYR A 42 -10.53 6.84 4.44
N GLY A 43 -11.83 7.16 4.55
CA GLY A 43 -12.62 7.85 3.53
C GLY A 43 -12.13 9.26 3.21
N ASP A 44 -11.72 10.01 4.24
CA ASP A 44 -11.22 11.39 4.10
C ASP A 44 -9.69 11.50 4.13
N LEU A 45 -8.97 10.39 4.31
CA LEU A 45 -7.52 10.44 4.23
C LEU A 45 -7.12 10.79 2.80
N PRO A 46 -6.34 11.86 2.57
CA PRO A 46 -5.82 12.14 1.26
C PRO A 46 -5.08 10.89 0.80
N SER A 47 -5.52 10.27 -0.29
CA SER A 47 -5.01 8.98 -0.79
C SER A 47 -3.47 8.97 -0.95
N ARG A 48 -2.86 10.15 -1.08
CA ARG A 48 -1.41 10.36 -1.02
C ARG A 48 -0.77 10.03 0.34
N ARG A 49 -1.40 10.38 1.47
CA ARG A 49 -0.82 10.15 2.81
C ARG A 49 -0.70 8.67 3.15
N LEU A 50 -1.70 7.86 2.81
CA LEU A 50 -1.62 6.40 3.00
C LEU A 50 -0.54 5.79 2.11
N ALA A 51 -0.46 6.22 0.85
CA ALA A 51 0.61 5.79 -0.04
C ALA A 51 2.00 6.19 0.48
N ASP A 52 2.14 7.38 1.08
CA ASP A 52 3.40 7.85 1.65
C ASP A 52 3.81 7.06 2.91
N LEU A 53 2.85 6.68 3.77
CA LEU A 53 3.10 5.76 4.88
C LEU A 53 3.55 4.39 4.38
N GLY A 54 2.89 3.84 3.36
CA GLY A 54 3.32 2.58 2.74
C GLY A 54 4.72 2.64 2.15
N LYS A 55 5.09 3.77 1.53
CA LYS A 55 6.47 3.97 1.03
C LYS A 55 7.48 3.93 2.18
N GLN A 56 7.17 4.54 3.32
CA GLN A 56 8.05 4.50 4.49
C GLN A 56 8.27 3.07 4.98
N VAL A 57 7.23 2.22 4.98
CA VAL A 57 7.37 0.79 5.33
C VAL A 57 8.35 0.09 4.39
N VAL A 58 8.18 0.28 3.07
CA VAL A 58 9.06 -0.34 2.07
C VAL A 58 10.50 0.16 2.23
N ILE A 59 10.70 1.47 2.42
CA ILE A 59 12.03 2.06 2.65
C ILE A 59 12.66 1.46 3.92
N ASN A 60 11.89 1.33 5.01
CA ASN A 60 12.39 0.74 6.25
C ASN A 60 12.78 -0.72 6.06
N GLN A 61 12.02 -1.50 5.28
CA GLN A 61 12.35 -2.90 4.96
C GLN A 61 13.60 -3.02 4.08
N LEU A 62 13.83 -2.07 3.16
CA LEU A 62 15.02 -2.06 2.31
C LEU A 62 16.30 -1.64 3.04
N ASN A 63 16.16 -0.91 4.15
CA ASN A 63 17.27 -0.41 4.96
C ASN A 63 17.62 -1.33 6.16
N GLN A 64 16.90 -2.45 6.33
CA GLN A 64 17.22 -3.51 7.30
C GLN A 64 18.05 -4.62 6.66
#